data_AF-A0A4Q2Z3U6-F1
#
_entry.id   AF-A0A4Q2Z3U6-F1
#
_cell.length_a   1.000
_cell.length_b   1.000
_cell.length_c   1.000
_cell.angle_alpha   90.00
_cell.angle_beta   90.00
_cell.angle_gamma   90.00
#
_symmetry.space_group_name_H-M   'P 1'
#
loop_
_entity.id
_entity.type
_entity.pdbx_description
1 polymer ?
#
loop_
_entity_poly.entity_id
_entity_poly.type
_entity_poly.pdbx_seq_one_letter_code
_entity_poly.pdbx_strand_id
1 'polypeptide(L)'
;MQRPSCLIFLISLLAISPSWASPAEAQRIRKTYDLKVDNWTLEMRIAATPEERTKAWNARPDAIPHAREMWAAIGNDLDQDWTLESAAWFLRITPGLLARDGKNLNPQPIFSRENETIRKAIETYHLKSAKLTP
;
A
#
# COMPACT_ATOMS: atom_id res chain seq x y z
N MET A 1 55.76 -26.24 10.20
CA MET A 1 54.48 -26.80 9.68
C MET A 1 53.43 -26.75 10.78
N GLN A 2 52.16 -26.68 10.38
CA GLN A 2 50.91 -26.70 11.16
C GLN A 2 50.34 -25.35 11.63
N ARG A 3 49.47 -24.82 10.76
CA ARG A 3 48.36 -23.91 11.09
C ARG A 3 47.16 -24.77 11.51
N PRO A 4 46.41 -24.41 12.57
CA PRO A 4 45.05 -24.88 12.71
C PRO A 4 44.09 -23.85 12.07
N SER A 5 43.54 -24.24 10.93
CA SER A 5 42.35 -23.64 10.33
C SER A 5 41.17 -23.78 11.28
N CYS A 6 40.64 -22.68 11.80
CA CYS A 6 39.33 -22.66 12.46
C CYS A 6 38.31 -22.09 11.46
N LEU A 7 37.77 -23.02 10.68
CA LEU A 7 36.65 -22.82 9.77
C LEU A 7 35.38 -22.80 10.63
N ILE A 8 34.46 -21.89 10.30
CA ILE A 8 33.03 -21.92 10.65
C ILE A 8 32.67 -21.44 12.06
N PHE A 9 32.47 -20.12 12.20
CA PHE A 9 31.25 -19.62 12.83
C PHE A 9 30.59 -18.65 11.85
N LEU A 10 29.81 -19.26 10.95
CA LEU A 10 28.73 -18.62 10.19
C LEU A 10 27.72 -18.06 11.20
N ILE A 11 27.99 -16.87 11.74
CA ILE A 11 26.93 -16.05 12.32
C ILE A 11 26.16 -15.53 11.12
N SER A 12 25.13 -16.28 10.73
CA SER A 12 24.06 -15.82 9.87
C SER A 12 23.63 -14.44 10.34
N LEU A 13 24.00 -13.41 9.59
CA LEU A 13 23.30 -12.14 9.59
C LEU A 13 21.85 -12.45 9.18
N LEU A 14 20.99 -12.74 10.16
CA LEU A 14 19.60 -12.28 10.05
C LEU A 14 19.68 -10.76 10.13
N ALA A 15 19.98 -10.13 8.99
CA ALA A 15 19.62 -8.75 8.78
C ALA A 15 18.10 -8.72 8.71
N ILE A 16 17.45 -8.69 9.88
CA ILE A 16 16.10 -8.15 9.98
C ILE A 16 16.30 -6.66 9.73
N SER A 17 16.30 -6.26 8.46
CA SER A 17 16.19 -4.85 8.11
C SER A 17 14.87 -4.40 8.70
N PRO A 18 14.84 -3.54 9.73
CA PRO A 18 13.59 -2.96 10.14
C PRO A 18 13.09 -2.20 8.91
N SER A 19 11.92 -2.58 8.40
CA SER A 19 11.21 -1.84 7.37
C SER A 19 10.82 -0.50 7.98
N TRP A 20 11.77 0.42 8.06
CA TRP A 20 11.47 1.79 8.42
C TRP A 20 10.59 2.33 7.32
N ALA A 21 9.39 2.71 7.73
CA ALA A 21 8.51 3.56 6.96
C ALA A 21 9.35 4.67 6.32
N SER A 22 9.35 4.72 4.98
CA SER A 22 10.12 5.70 4.25
C SER A 22 9.28 6.31 3.12
N PRO A 23 9.48 7.60 2.80
CA PRO A 23 8.83 8.22 1.66
C PRO A 23 9.09 7.46 0.35
N ALA A 24 10.29 6.91 0.17
CA ALA A 24 10.67 6.16 -1.02
C ALA A 24 9.89 4.84 -1.17
N GLU A 25 9.68 4.12 -0.05
CA GLU A 25 8.87 2.90 -0.01
C GLU A 25 7.44 3.18 -0.43
N ALA A 26 6.80 4.15 0.23
CA ALA A 26 5.42 4.53 -0.06
C ALA A 26 5.25 4.99 -1.52
N GLN A 27 6.19 5.80 -2.03
CA GLN A 27 6.20 6.18 -3.44
C GLN A 27 6.32 4.98 -4.38
N ARG A 28 7.15 3.99 -4.05
CA ARG A 28 7.30 2.79 -4.88
C ARG A 28 5.99 1.99 -4.93
N ILE A 29 5.35 1.76 -3.79
CA ILE A 29 4.07 1.04 -3.70
C ILE A 29 3.01 1.71 -4.58
N ARG A 30 2.84 3.03 -4.40
CA ARG A 30 1.91 3.84 -5.20
C ARG A 30 2.21 3.74 -6.69
N LYS A 31 3.45 4.04 -7.11
CA LYS A 31 3.82 4.06 -8.54
C LYS A 31 3.63 2.69 -9.18
N THR A 32 3.90 1.62 -8.44
CA THR A 32 3.70 0.24 -8.92
C THR A 32 2.23 -0.03 -9.21
N TYR A 33 1.34 0.37 -8.33
CA TYR A 33 -0.10 0.20 -8.55
C TYR A 33 -0.63 1.12 -9.65
N ASP A 34 -0.28 2.41 -9.61
CA ASP A 34 -0.72 3.40 -10.60
C ASP A 34 -0.30 2.95 -12.02
N LEU A 35 0.93 2.44 -12.20
CA LEU A 35 1.39 1.88 -13.48
C LEU A 35 0.56 0.67 -13.95
N LYS A 36 0.16 -0.22 -13.03
CA LYS A 36 -0.72 -1.35 -13.37
C LYS A 36 -2.09 -0.85 -13.85
N VAL A 37 -2.63 0.17 -13.21
CA VAL A 37 -3.91 0.79 -13.58
C VAL A 37 -3.80 1.51 -14.93
N ASP A 38 -2.71 2.22 -15.17
CA ASP A 38 -2.46 2.91 -16.45
C ASP A 38 -2.37 1.91 -17.61
N ASN A 39 -1.58 0.85 -17.44
CA ASN A 39 -1.47 -0.22 -18.44
C ASN A 39 -2.83 -0.87 -18.71
N TRP A 40 -3.56 -1.23 -17.66
CA TRP A 40 -4.92 -1.79 -17.81
C TRP A 40 -5.87 -0.83 -18.53
N THR A 41 -5.78 0.47 -18.26
CA THR A 41 -6.59 1.50 -18.92
C THR A 41 -6.27 1.57 -20.42
N LEU A 42 -5.00 1.41 -20.80
CA LEU A 42 -4.60 1.32 -22.21
C LEU A 42 -5.16 0.06 -22.86
N GLU A 43 -5.04 -1.10 -22.22
CA GLU A 43 -5.60 -2.37 -22.72
C GLU A 43 -7.12 -2.27 -22.95
N MET A 44 -7.85 -1.66 -22.00
CA MET A 44 -9.28 -1.39 -22.14
C MET A 44 -9.62 -0.49 -23.33
N ARG A 45 -8.74 0.47 -23.68
CA ARG A 45 -8.96 1.39 -24.81
C ARG A 45 -8.71 0.74 -26.17
N ILE A 46 -7.75 -0.19 -26.25
CA ILE A 46 -7.38 -0.84 -27.52
C ILE A 46 -8.19 -2.11 -27.81
N ALA A 47 -8.90 -2.65 -26.80
CA ALA A 47 -9.76 -3.81 -26.94
C ALA A 47 -10.93 -3.58 -27.94
N ALA A 48 -10.79 -4.12 -29.15
CA ALA A 48 -11.70 -3.88 -30.26
C ALA A 48 -12.91 -4.82 -30.21
N THR A 49 -12.72 -6.06 -29.73
CA THR A 49 -13.78 -7.08 -29.70
C THR A 49 -14.45 -7.21 -28.33
N PRO A 50 -15.69 -7.73 -28.25
CA PRO A 50 -16.33 -8.08 -26.98
C PRO A 50 -15.48 -9.02 -26.11
N GLU A 51 -14.78 -9.97 -26.73
CA GLU A 51 -13.94 -10.95 -26.07
C GLU A 51 -12.70 -10.28 -25.45
N GLU A 52 -12.04 -9.39 -26.20
CA GLU A 52 -10.90 -8.60 -25.72
C GLU A 52 -11.30 -7.68 -24.57
N ARG A 53 -12.47 -7.02 -24.67
CA ARG A 53 -12.99 -6.17 -23.60
C ARG A 53 -13.27 -6.96 -22.33
N THR A 54 -13.85 -8.15 -22.47
CA THR A 54 -14.12 -9.05 -21.33
C THR A 54 -12.82 -9.51 -20.69
N LYS A 55 -11.82 -9.88 -21.50
CA LYS A 55 -10.48 -10.27 -21.01
C LYS A 55 -9.81 -9.11 -20.27
N ALA A 56 -9.79 -7.91 -20.85
CA ALA A 56 -9.21 -6.73 -20.24
C ALA A 56 -9.95 -6.36 -18.94
N TRP A 57 -11.28 -6.46 -18.91
CA TRP A 57 -12.08 -6.22 -17.71
C TRP A 57 -11.72 -7.17 -16.56
N ASN A 58 -11.60 -8.47 -16.87
CA ASN A 58 -11.21 -9.49 -15.89
C ASN A 58 -9.76 -9.35 -15.40
N ALA A 59 -8.92 -8.63 -16.16
CA ALA A 59 -7.54 -8.33 -15.81
C ALA A 59 -7.37 -7.04 -15.00
N ARG A 60 -8.47 -6.43 -14.49
CA ARG A 60 -8.41 -5.23 -13.66
C ARG A 60 -7.44 -5.43 -12.47
N PRO A 61 -6.50 -4.51 -12.23
CA PRO A 61 -5.55 -4.62 -11.13
C PRO A 61 -6.23 -4.66 -9.75
N ASP A 62 -5.83 -5.62 -8.93
CA ASP A 62 -6.25 -5.72 -7.53
C ASP A 62 -5.53 -4.68 -6.66
N ALA A 63 -6.32 -3.83 -6.00
CA ALA A 63 -5.87 -2.77 -5.11
C ALA A 63 -5.53 -3.27 -3.71
N ILE A 64 -6.14 -4.39 -3.26
CA ILE A 64 -6.03 -4.89 -1.88
C ILE A 64 -4.57 -5.11 -1.44
N PRO A 65 -3.71 -5.82 -2.18
CA PRO A 65 -2.33 -6.06 -1.74
C PRO A 65 -1.54 -4.76 -1.61
N HIS A 66 -1.66 -3.84 -2.57
CA HIS A 66 -0.94 -2.56 -2.55
C HIS A 66 -1.44 -1.64 -1.44
N ALA A 67 -2.74 -1.66 -1.14
CA ALA A 67 -3.29 -0.95 0.01
C ALA A 67 -2.71 -1.52 1.32
N ARG A 68 -2.65 -2.84 1.50
CA ARG A 68 -2.03 -3.45 2.69
C ARG A 68 -0.56 -3.06 2.86
N GLU A 69 0.21 -3.10 1.78
CA GLU A 69 1.61 -2.67 1.77
C GLU A 69 1.73 -1.20 2.16
N MET A 70 0.90 -0.33 1.58
CA MET A 70 0.88 1.09 1.91
C MET A 70 0.54 1.32 3.38
N TRP A 71 -0.47 0.63 3.92
CA TRP A 71 -0.83 0.73 5.32
C TRP A 71 0.32 0.30 6.24
N ALA A 72 0.99 -0.81 5.93
CA ALA A 72 2.17 -1.24 6.67
C ALA A 72 3.31 -0.21 6.61
N ALA A 73 3.43 0.51 5.49
CA ALA A 73 4.46 1.51 5.29
C ALA A 73 4.20 2.86 5.98
N ILE A 74 2.95 3.27 6.24
CA ILE A 74 2.65 4.61 6.78
C ILE A 74 1.86 4.61 8.10
N GLY A 75 1.24 3.49 8.48
CA GLY A 75 0.24 3.46 9.55
C GLY A 75 0.76 3.87 10.93
N ASN A 76 2.06 3.71 11.19
CA ASN A 76 2.70 4.10 12.45
C ASN A 76 3.19 5.56 12.46
N ASP A 77 3.28 6.22 11.29
CA ASP A 77 3.95 7.51 11.11
C ASP A 77 2.97 8.60 10.64
N LEU A 78 1.67 8.39 10.84
CA LEU A 78 0.61 9.29 10.35
C LEU A 78 0.66 10.70 10.94
N ASP A 79 1.45 10.94 11.98
CA ASP A 79 1.75 12.26 12.55
C ASP A 79 2.78 13.04 11.72
N GLN A 80 3.53 12.36 10.85
CA GLN A 80 4.58 12.97 10.03
C GLN A 80 4.02 13.51 8.70
N ASP A 81 4.36 14.75 8.34
CA ASP A 81 3.86 15.44 7.13
C ASP A 81 4.09 14.63 5.84
N TRP A 82 5.20 13.88 5.75
CA TRP A 82 5.56 13.12 4.54
C TRP A 82 4.54 12.02 4.20
N THR A 83 3.74 11.57 5.18
CA THR A 83 2.74 10.52 4.95
C THR A 83 1.46 11.01 4.28
N LEU A 84 1.21 12.33 4.23
CA LEU A 84 -0.06 12.91 3.79
C LEU A 84 -0.47 12.49 2.36
N GLU A 85 0.47 12.54 1.42
CA GLU A 85 0.20 12.16 0.03
C GLU A 85 -0.16 10.68 -0.09
N SER A 86 0.56 9.83 0.64
CA SER A 86 0.34 8.38 0.69
C SER A 86 -0.98 8.02 1.37
N ALA A 87 -1.32 8.73 2.44
CA ALA A 87 -2.60 8.60 3.15
C ALA A 87 -3.78 9.02 2.26
N ALA A 88 -3.65 10.13 1.53
CA ALA A 88 -4.66 10.57 0.56
C ALA A 88 -4.84 9.56 -0.57
N TRP A 89 -3.73 9.01 -1.09
CA TRP A 89 -3.77 7.94 -2.08
C TRP A 89 -4.50 6.70 -1.55
N PHE A 90 -4.23 6.28 -0.32
CA PHE A 90 -4.89 5.14 0.32
C PHE A 90 -6.40 5.37 0.43
N LEU A 91 -6.82 6.52 0.97
CA LEU A 91 -8.24 6.89 1.10
C LEU A 91 -8.98 6.97 -0.24
N ARG A 92 -8.28 7.20 -1.35
CA ARG A 92 -8.87 7.22 -2.69
C ARG A 92 -9.17 5.81 -3.22
N ILE A 93 -8.33 4.82 -2.92
CA ILE A 93 -8.42 3.50 -3.56
C ILE A 93 -9.15 2.45 -2.73
N THR A 94 -9.30 2.65 -1.41
CA THR A 94 -9.84 1.64 -0.49
C THR A 94 -11.34 1.67 -0.16
N PRO A 95 -12.11 2.78 -0.27
CA PRO A 95 -13.49 2.82 0.23
C PRO A 95 -14.45 1.78 -0.37
N GLY A 96 -14.22 1.37 -1.62
CA GLY A 96 -15.05 0.38 -2.32
C GLY A 96 -14.53 -1.06 -2.23
N LEU A 97 -13.44 -1.32 -1.51
CA LEU A 97 -12.84 -2.65 -1.43
C LEU A 97 -13.56 -3.48 -0.36
N LEU A 98 -14.23 -4.55 -0.83
CA LEU A 98 -15.04 -5.44 0.00
C LEU A 98 -14.42 -6.84 0.05
N ALA A 99 -14.46 -7.48 1.21
CA ALA A 99 -14.15 -8.90 1.36
C ALA A 99 -15.34 -9.66 1.94
N ARG A 100 -15.44 -10.94 1.56
CA ARG A 100 -16.26 -11.91 2.28
C ARG A 100 -15.38 -12.54 3.36
N ASP A 101 -15.79 -12.41 4.61
CA ASP A 101 -15.09 -12.98 5.76
C ASP A 101 -15.57 -14.42 6.10
N GLY A 102 -16.43 -14.99 5.26
CA GLY A 102 -17.03 -16.31 5.43
C GLY A 102 -18.05 -16.40 6.57
N LYS A 103 -18.18 -15.35 7.39
CA LYS A 103 -19.11 -15.28 8.53
C LYS A 103 -20.36 -14.47 8.19
N ASN A 104 -20.20 -13.45 7.34
CA ASN A 104 -21.26 -12.57 6.89
C ASN A 104 -21.68 -12.91 5.45
N LEU A 105 -22.99 -12.97 5.21
CA LEU A 105 -23.55 -13.14 3.85
C LEU A 105 -23.27 -11.92 2.96
N ASN A 106 -23.14 -10.74 3.58
CA ASN A 106 -22.88 -9.48 2.91
C ASN A 106 -21.38 -9.13 2.95
N PRO A 107 -20.75 -8.80 1.79
CA PRO A 107 -19.37 -8.33 1.76
C PRO A 107 -19.18 -7.10 2.66
N GLN A 108 -18.07 -7.08 3.41
CA GLN A 108 -17.73 -6.01 4.35
C GLN A 108 -16.55 -5.19 3.82
N PRO A 109 -16.47 -3.88 4.09
CA PRO A 109 -15.32 -3.10 3.69
C PRO A 109 -14.05 -3.54 4.43
N ILE A 110 -12.96 -3.72 3.69
CA ILE A 110 -11.72 -4.33 4.19
C ILE A 110 -10.93 -3.37 5.08
N PHE A 111 -10.96 -2.08 4.74
CA PHE A 111 -10.07 -1.06 5.32
C PHE A 111 -10.82 0.02 6.11
N SER A 112 -12.02 -0.29 6.64
CA SER A 112 -12.81 0.70 7.40
C SER A 112 -12.01 1.29 8.56
N ARG A 113 -11.29 0.44 9.31
CA ARG A 113 -10.52 0.86 10.49
C ARG A 113 -9.35 1.77 10.10
N GLU A 114 -8.61 1.38 9.07
CA GLU A 114 -7.45 2.12 8.55
C GLU A 114 -7.89 3.47 8.00
N ASN A 115 -9.00 3.51 7.26
CA ASN A 115 -9.60 4.74 6.75
C ASN A 115 -9.99 5.70 7.89
N GLU A 116 -10.66 5.21 8.94
CA GLU A 116 -10.97 6.06 10.10
C GLU A 116 -9.72 6.51 10.85
N THR A 117 -8.70 5.65 10.94
CA THR A 117 -7.43 5.99 11.60
C THR A 117 -6.72 7.13 10.86
N ILE A 118 -6.66 7.07 9.53
CA ILE A 118 -6.09 8.14 8.71
C ILE A 118 -6.87 9.44 8.89
N ARG A 119 -8.21 9.41 8.80
CA ARG A 119 -9.03 10.63 8.97
C ARG A 119 -8.78 11.28 10.33
N LYS A 120 -8.78 10.49 11.39
CA LYS A 120 -8.50 10.98 12.74
C LYS A 120 -7.08 11.55 12.88
N ALA A 121 -6.08 10.92 12.27
CA ALA A 121 -4.71 11.42 12.28
C ALA A 121 -4.59 12.77 11.55
N ILE A 122 -5.25 12.91 10.39
CA ILE A 122 -5.32 14.19 9.64
C ILE A 122 -5.96 15.29 10.51
N GLU A 123 -7.09 15.01 11.15
CA GLU A 123 -7.76 15.96 12.04
C GLU A 123 -6.91 16.36 13.25
N THR A 124 -6.15 15.42 13.80
CA THR A 124 -5.38 15.61 15.04
C THR A 124 -4.06 16.32 14.78
N TYR A 125 -3.31 15.88 13.76
CA TYR A 125 -1.92 16.29 13.56
C TYR A 125 -1.72 17.27 12.41
N HIS A 126 -2.63 17.31 11.43
CA HIS A 126 -2.40 18.05 10.19
C HIS A 126 -3.35 19.24 10.01
N LEU A 127 -4.63 19.12 10.32
CA LEU A 127 -5.63 20.19 10.17
C LEU A 127 -5.63 21.22 11.31
N LYS A 128 -5.20 20.83 12.51
CA LYS A 128 -5.11 21.72 13.68
C LYS A 128 -3.67 22.12 14.01
N SER A 129 -2.72 21.76 13.16
CA SER A 129 -1.31 22.06 13.34
C SER A 129 -1.04 23.54 13.15
N ALA A 130 -0.17 24.10 13.99
CA ALA A 130 0.30 25.49 13.89
C ALA A 130 0.97 25.83 12.54
N LYS A 131 1.27 24.83 11.69
CA LYS A 131 1.76 25.00 10.33
C LYS A 131 0.70 25.50 9.34
N LEU A 132 -0.59 25.36 9.67
CA LEU A 132 -1.70 25.97 8.94
C LEU A 132 -1.98 27.34 9.56
N THR A 133 -1.17 28.35 9.21
CA THR A 133 -1.51 29.73 9.54
C THR A 133 -2.57 30.27 8.55
N PRO A 134 -3.53 31.12 8.99
CA PRO A 134 -4.66 31.59 8.18
C PRO A 134 -4.25 32.33 6.90
#